data_AF-A0A633AZS9-F1
#
_entry.id   AF-A0A633AZS9-F1
#
_cell.length_a   1.000
_cell.length_b   1.000
_cell.length_c   1.000
_cell.angle_alpha   90.00
_cell.angle_beta   90.00
_cell.angle_gamma   90.00
#
_symmetry.space_group_name_H-M   'P 1'
#
loop_
_entity.id
_entity.type
_entity.pdbx_description
1 polymer ?
#
loop_
_entity_poly.entity_id
_entity_poly.type
_entity_poly.pdbx_seq_one_letter_code
_entity_poly.pdbx_strand_id
1 'polypeptide(L)'
;SFISILKMAYEFAASNINGYVDDEKAIAIADVLKKASYSDALKYVSMRENSWGRGMFDKLFPDSHFIIVNCFDGILGALVSLHNIGVYTVKLSSKSFVINNKPSSKILINNIKDKSHKIFHNNDAVFILFNNCQ
;
A
#
# COMPACT_ATOMS: atom_id res chain seq x y z
N SER A 1 -11.64 -4.98 -8.34
CA SER A 1 -12.01 -6.05 -7.39
C SER A 1 -11.21 -5.90 -6.11
N PHE A 2 -11.75 -6.24 -4.94
CA PHE A 2 -10.99 -6.22 -3.68
C PHE A 2 -9.79 -7.16 -3.68
N ILE A 3 -9.84 -8.25 -4.45
CA ILE A 3 -8.67 -9.11 -4.66
C ILE A 3 -7.53 -8.33 -5.33
N SER A 4 -7.83 -7.50 -6.33
CA SER A 4 -6.85 -6.66 -7.01
C SER A 4 -6.24 -5.63 -6.06
N ILE A 5 -7.06 -5.01 -5.21
CA ILE A 5 -6.59 -4.05 -4.17
C ILE A 5 -5.67 -4.75 -3.18
N LEU A 6 -6.07 -5.92 -2.67
CA LEU A 6 -5.28 -6.72 -1.74
C LEU A 6 -3.94 -7.14 -2.37
N LYS A 7 -3.96 -7.58 -3.63
CA LYS A 7 -2.78 -7.97 -4.39
C LYS A 7 -1.79 -6.82 -4.51
N MET A 8 -2.24 -5.63 -4.94
CA MET A 8 -1.37 -4.47 -5.09
C MET A 8 -0.71 -4.08 -3.77
N ALA A 9 -1.48 -4.04 -2.67
CA ALA A 9 -0.94 -3.72 -1.35
C ALA A 9 0.06 -4.78 -0.86
N TYR A 10 -0.25 -6.06 -1.05
CA TYR A 10 0.62 -7.18 -0.69
C TYR A 10 1.95 -7.15 -1.46
N GLU A 11 1.90 -7.06 -2.80
CA GLU A 11 3.10 -7.07 -3.65
C GLU A 11 3.99 -5.86 -3.36
N PHE A 12 3.37 -4.70 -3.14
CA PHE A 12 4.12 -3.49 -2.78
C PHE A 12 4.81 -3.64 -1.42
N ALA A 13 4.13 -4.17 -0.40
CA ALA A 13 4.75 -4.43 0.90
C ALA A 13 5.85 -5.51 0.82
N ALA A 14 5.60 -6.62 0.13
CA ALA A 14 6.57 -7.71 -0.06
C ALA A 14 7.85 -7.25 -0.75
N SER A 15 7.74 -6.32 -1.68
CA SER A 15 8.90 -5.79 -2.41
C SER A 15 9.68 -4.72 -1.64
N ASN A 16 9.07 -4.09 -0.61
CA ASN A 16 9.63 -2.89 0.02
C ASN A 16 9.85 -2.99 1.54
N ILE A 17 9.35 -4.04 2.20
CA ILE A 17 9.47 -4.25 3.64
C ILE A 17 10.16 -5.59 3.90
N ASN A 18 11.39 -5.50 4.42
CA ASN A 18 12.19 -6.67 4.78
C ASN A 18 11.46 -7.52 5.83
N GLY A 19 11.45 -8.84 5.60
CA GLY A 19 10.80 -9.81 6.48
C GLY A 19 9.26 -9.81 6.43
N TYR A 20 8.63 -8.99 5.57
CA TYR A 20 7.17 -9.00 5.45
C TYR A 20 6.66 -10.36 4.96
N VAL A 21 7.33 -10.97 3.97
CA VAL A 21 6.91 -12.25 3.38
C VAL A 21 6.94 -13.43 4.36
N ASP A 22 7.71 -13.32 5.44
CA ASP A 22 7.81 -14.33 6.50
C ASP A 22 6.75 -14.15 7.60
N ASP A 23 5.95 -13.07 7.53
CA ASP A 23 4.89 -12.82 8.50
C ASP A 23 3.69 -13.73 8.28
N GLU A 24 3.13 -14.25 9.37
CA GLU A 24 1.96 -15.14 9.33
C GLU A 24 0.76 -14.52 8.59
N LYS A 25 0.57 -13.19 8.72
CA LYS A 25 -0.50 -12.51 7.97
C LYS A 25 -0.16 -12.35 6.49
N ALA A 26 1.09 -12.12 6.14
CA ALA A 26 1.52 -12.09 4.74
C ALA A 26 1.33 -13.46 4.06
N ILE A 27 1.68 -14.54 4.75
CA ILE A 27 1.45 -15.92 4.29
C ILE A 27 -0.05 -16.18 4.09
N ALA A 28 -0.89 -15.80 5.08
CA ALA A 28 -2.34 -15.96 4.97
C ALA A 28 -2.95 -15.13 3.83
N ILE A 29 -2.45 -13.91 3.58
CA ILE A 29 -2.86 -13.09 2.43
C ILE A 29 -2.45 -13.75 1.11
N ALA A 30 -1.22 -14.28 1.01
CA ALA A 30 -0.74 -14.99 -0.17
C ALA A 30 -1.65 -16.19 -0.52
N ASP A 31 -2.11 -16.94 0.48
CA ASP A 31 -3.06 -18.03 0.29
C ASP A 31 -4.42 -17.55 -0.24
N VAL A 32 -4.93 -16.44 0.29
CA VAL A 32 -6.19 -15.83 -0.19
C VAL A 32 -6.05 -15.39 -1.65
N LEU A 33 -4.92 -14.77 -2.00
CA LEU A 33 -4.62 -14.35 -3.36
C LEU A 33 -4.48 -15.54 -4.32
N LYS A 34 -3.80 -16.61 -3.89
CA LYS A 34 -3.65 -17.86 -4.67
C LYS A 34 -4.99 -18.53 -4.95
N LYS A 35 -5.91 -18.52 -3.97
CA LYS A 35 -7.27 -19.06 -4.12
C LYS A 35 -8.22 -18.12 -4.86
N ALA A 36 -7.81 -16.88 -5.10
CA ALA A 36 -8.68 -15.80 -5.60
C ALA A 36 -10.01 -15.70 -4.83
N SER A 37 -9.97 -15.88 -3.50
CA SER A 37 -11.16 -15.90 -2.65
C SER A 37 -11.63 -14.48 -2.33
N TYR A 38 -12.72 -14.04 -2.97
CA TYR A 38 -13.27 -12.70 -2.75
C TYR A 38 -13.79 -12.51 -1.31
N SER A 39 -14.49 -13.51 -0.77
CA SER A 39 -15.03 -13.47 0.59
C SER A 39 -13.93 -13.39 1.64
N ASP A 40 -12.79 -14.05 1.41
CA ASP A 40 -11.65 -13.93 2.32
C ASP A 40 -10.91 -12.60 2.15
N ALA A 41 -10.85 -12.04 0.94
CA ALA A 41 -10.24 -10.73 0.71
C ALA A 41 -10.95 -9.60 1.49
N LEU A 42 -12.27 -9.69 1.69
CA LEU A 42 -13.05 -8.76 2.50
C LEU A 42 -12.60 -8.69 3.97
N LYS A 43 -11.89 -9.70 4.48
CA LYS A 43 -11.33 -9.69 5.85
C LYS A 43 -10.14 -8.73 5.96
N TYR A 44 -9.51 -8.39 4.85
CA TYR A 44 -8.28 -7.58 4.81
C TYR A 44 -8.53 -6.19 4.21
N VAL A 45 -9.46 -6.06 3.27
CA VAL A 45 -9.74 -4.82 2.56
C VAL A 45 -11.05 -4.22 3.06
N SER A 46 -11.03 -2.94 3.43
CA SER A 46 -12.24 -2.17 3.72
C SER A 46 -12.26 -0.85 2.97
N MET A 47 -13.46 -0.42 2.57
CA MET A 47 -13.71 0.94 2.13
C MET A 47 -14.08 1.74 3.38
N ARG A 48 -13.15 2.55 3.88
CA ARG A 48 -13.44 3.48 4.97
C ARG A 48 -12.89 4.85 4.65
N GLU A 49 -13.70 5.86 4.93
CA GLU A 49 -13.23 7.23 5.05
C GLU A 49 -12.46 7.39 6.37
N ASN A 50 -11.20 7.80 6.22
CA ASN A 50 -10.45 8.67 7.12
C ASN A 50 -9.68 8.04 8.30
N SER A 51 -8.37 8.33 8.31
CA SER A 51 -7.46 8.64 9.46
C SER A 51 -5.98 8.46 9.08
N TRP A 52 -5.68 7.79 7.95
CA TRP A 52 -4.32 7.39 7.57
C TRP A 52 -3.57 8.43 6.71
N GLY A 53 -3.89 9.72 6.89
CA GLY A 53 -3.17 10.83 6.22
C GLY A 53 -3.67 11.23 4.83
N ARG A 54 -4.80 10.67 4.36
CA ARG A 54 -5.38 10.91 3.02
C ARG A 54 -5.40 12.39 2.60
N GLY A 55 -5.87 13.28 3.46
CA GLY A 55 -6.12 14.68 3.10
C GLY A 55 -4.86 15.47 2.68
N MET A 56 -3.66 15.05 3.11
CA MET A 56 -2.41 15.64 2.64
C MET A 56 -2.05 15.15 1.24
N PHE A 57 -2.22 13.85 0.96
CA PHE A 57 -1.89 13.25 -0.33
C PHE A 57 -2.85 13.68 -1.44
N ASP A 58 -4.14 13.83 -1.14
CA ASP A 58 -5.12 14.33 -2.12
C ASP A 58 -4.78 15.75 -2.59
N LYS A 59 -4.23 16.60 -1.72
CA LYS A 59 -3.81 17.96 -2.09
C LYS A 59 -2.53 17.97 -2.92
N LEU A 60 -1.58 17.10 -2.58
CA LEU A 60 -0.28 17.04 -3.26
C LEU A 60 -0.35 16.29 -4.60
N PHE A 61 -1.28 15.33 -4.72
CA PHE A 61 -1.39 14.41 -5.86
C PHE A 61 -2.86 14.21 -6.27
N PRO A 62 -3.57 15.28 -6.69
CA PRO A 62 -5.01 15.23 -6.97
C PRO A 62 -5.40 14.31 -8.13
N ASP A 63 -4.48 14.06 -9.07
CA ASP A 63 -4.68 13.24 -10.26
C ASP A 63 -3.81 11.97 -10.27
N SER A 64 -3.75 11.26 -9.14
CA SER A 64 -2.84 10.11 -8.99
C SER A 64 -3.52 8.90 -8.34
N HIS A 65 -3.06 7.72 -8.75
CA HIS A 65 -3.23 6.52 -7.95
C HIS A 65 -2.08 6.48 -6.94
N PHE A 66 -2.33 6.09 -5.70
CA PHE A 66 -1.24 5.93 -4.74
C PHE A 66 -1.48 4.77 -3.80
N ILE A 67 -0.38 4.17 -3.35
CA ILE A 67 -0.34 3.13 -2.34
C ILE A 67 0.61 3.63 -1.24
N ILE A 68 0.09 3.81 -0.04
CA ILE A 68 0.89 4.18 1.13
C ILE A 68 0.89 2.99 2.06
N VAL A 69 2.04 2.35 2.27
CA VAL A 69 2.21 1.32 3.29
C VAL A 69 2.87 1.95 4.51
N ASN A 70 2.24 1.82 5.67
CA ASN A 70 2.78 2.37 6.91
C ASN A 70 2.26 1.58 8.11
N CYS A 71 2.93 1.72 9.25
CA CYS A 71 2.41 1.25 10.52
C CYS A 71 1.54 2.34 11.15
N PHE A 72 0.27 2.03 11.38
CA PHE A 72 -0.67 2.87 12.10
C PHE A 72 -1.10 2.12 13.36
N ASP A 73 -0.99 2.74 14.53
CA ASP A 73 -1.31 2.11 15.82
C ASP A 73 -0.66 0.73 16.02
N GLY A 74 0.59 0.56 15.54
CA GLY A 74 1.34 -0.70 15.64
C GLY A 74 0.93 -1.78 14.64
N ILE A 75 0.03 -1.48 13.71
CA ILE A 75 -0.46 -2.40 12.68
C ILE A 75 0.06 -1.95 11.32
N LEU A 76 0.74 -2.84 10.59
CA LEU A 76 1.09 -2.58 9.21
C LEU A 76 -0.16 -2.65 8.33
N GLY A 77 -0.40 -1.60 7.56
CA GLY A 77 -1.41 -1.61 6.51
C GLY A 77 -1.06 -0.73 5.34
N ALA A 78 -1.95 -0.73 4.35
CA ALA A 78 -1.87 0.10 3.17
C ALA A 78 -3.11 0.99 3.02
N LEU A 79 -2.90 2.22 2.57
CA LEU A 79 -3.92 3.07 1.95
C LEU A 79 -3.75 3.00 0.44
N VAL A 80 -4.71 2.43 -0.27
CA VAL A 80 -4.74 2.35 -1.73
C VAL A 80 -5.78 3.33 -2.24
N SER A 81 -5.34 4.40 -2.88
CA SER A 81 -6.20 5.36 -3.57
C SER A 81 -6.18 5.09 -5.05
N LEU A 82 -7.36 4.90 -5.62
CA LEU A 82 -7.56 4.81 -7.05
C LEU A 82 -8.36 6.04 -7.52
N HIS A 83 -7.70 6.94 -8.27
CA HIS A 83 -8.32 8.12 -8.86
C HIS A 83 -9.65 7.78 -9.54
N ASN A 84 -10.67 8.59 -9.25
CA ASN A 84 -12.06 8.43 -9.73
C ASN A 84 -12.76 7.09 -9.43
N ILE A 85 -12.15 6.19 -8.65
CA ILE A 85 -12.74 4.90 -8.28
C ILE A 85 -13.04 4.85 -6.78
N GLY A 86 -12.06 5.17 -5.94
CA GLY A 86 -12.24 5.13 -4.49
C GLY A 86 -10.96 4.88 -3.72
N VAL A 87 -11.10 4.87 -2.40
CA VAL A 87 -10.00 4.72 -1.44
C VAL A 87 -10.27 3.49 -0.58
N TYR A 88 -9.22 2.70 -0.39
CA TYR A 88 -9.29 1.41 0.28
C TYR A 88 -8.19 1.33 1.34
N THR A 89 -8.55 0.83 2.52
CA THR A 89 -7.61 0.48 3.56
C THR A 89 -7.41 -1.03 3.57
N VAL A 90 -6.15 -1.46 3.61
CA VAL A 90 -5.75 -2.87 3.61
C VAL A 90 -4.96 -3.16 4.88
N LYS A 91 -5.41 -4.14 5.66
CA LYS A 91 -4.66 -4.64 6.81
C LYS A 91 -3.64 -5.69 6.34
N LEU A 92 -2.35 -5.39 6.46
CA LEU A 92 -1.27 -6.24 5.92
C LEU A 92 -0.62 -7.11 6.99
N SER A 93 -0.48 -6.62 8.22
CA SER A 93 0.00 -7.39 9.36
C SER A 93 -0.50 -6.83 10.68
N SER A 94 -0.52 -7.65 11.73
CA SER A 94 -0.74 -7.18 13.11
C SER A 94 0.56 -6.71 13.78
N LYS A 95 1.71 -6.87 13.14
CA LYS A 95 3.02 -6.44 13.67
C LYS A 95 3.36 -5.02 13.21
N SER A 96 4.08 -4.31 14.06
CA SER A 96 4.74 -3.06 13.71
C SER A 96 6.07 -3.41 13.04
N PHE A 97 6.16 -3.20 11.73
CA PHE A 97 7.43 -3.30 11.01
C PHE A 97 8.18 -2.00 11.23
N VAL A 98 9.21 -2.07 12.08
CA VAL A 98 10.04 -0.93 12.48
C VAL A 98 11.40 -1.08 11.81
N ILE A 99 11.83 -0.06 11.07
CA ILE A 99 13.18 0.01 10.48
C ILE A 99 13.94 1.11 11.25
N ASN A 100 15.07 0.77 11.85
CA ASN A 100 15.92 1.69 12.62
C ASN A 100 15.17 2.47 13.72
N ASN A 101 14.37 1.77 14.55
CA ASN A 101 13.53 2.35 15.61
C ASN A 101 12.51 3.40 15.13
N LYS A 102 12.22 3.46 13.82
CA LYS A 102 11.17 4.29 13.23
C LYS A 102 10.15 3.43 12.47
N PRO A 103 8.85 3.80 12.48
CA PRO A 103 7.85 3.11 11.66
C PRO A 103 8.28 3.11 10.20
N SER A 104 8.31 1.94 9.54
CA SER A 104 8.68 1.87 8.12
C SER A 104 7.51 2.35 7.27
N SER A 105 7.46 3.65 6.98
CA SER A 105 6.54 4.20 5.98
C SER A 105 7.17 4.10 4.60
N LYS A 106 6.50 3.44 3.66
CA LYS A 106 6.86 3.34 2.24
C LYS A 106 5.67 3.82 1.42
N ILE A 107 5.89 4.76 0.51
CA ILE A 107 4.81 5.35 -0.29
C ILE A 107 5.15 5.16 -1.77
N LEU A 108 4.19 4.68 -2.56
CA LEU A 108 4.22 4.66 -4.01
C LEU A 108 3.13 5.56 -4.54
N ILE A 109 3.48 6.50 -5.41
CA ILE A 109 2.54 7.41 -6.06
C ILE A 109 2.70 7.22 -7.56
N ASN A 110 1.63 6.81 -8.23
CA ASN A 110 1.57 6.71 -9.68
C ASN A 110 0.75 7.89 -10.22
N ASN A 111 1.42 8.86 -10.83
CA ASN A 111 0.77 10.01 -11.42
C ASN A 111 0.20 9.62 -12.80
N ILE A 112 -1.11 9.77 -12.95
CA ILE A 112 -1.85 9.36 -14.15
C ILE A 112 -1.49 10.26 -15.33
N LYS A 113 -1.31 11.56 -15.09
CA LYS A 113 -0.99 12.53 -16.15
C LYS A 113 0.45 12.35 -16.65
N ASP A 114 1.39 12.14 -15.74
CA ASP A 114 2.82 12.09 -16.08
C ASP A 114 3.30 10.69 -16.49
N LYS A 115 2.42 9.66 -16.44
CA LYS A 115 2.77 8.24 -16.62
C LYS A 115 4.02 7.83 -15.82
N SER A 116 4.21 8.38 -14.63
CA SER A 116 5.42 8.15 -13.81
C SER A 116 5.03 7.69 -12.41
N HIS A 117 5.90 6.90 -11.78
CA HIS A 117 5.71 6.50 -10.38
C HIS A 117 6.87 6.99 -9.50
N LYS A 118 6.52 7.47 -8.31
CA LYS A 118 7.46 7.97 -7.31
C LYS A 118 7.37 7.11 -6.07
N ILE A 119 8.50 6.59 -5.62
CA ILE A 119 8.60 5.88 -4.35
C ILE A 119 9.25 6.82 -3.33
N PHE A 120 8.57 7.02 -2.19
CA PHE A 120 9.09 7.78 -1.06
C PHE A 120 9.48 6.83 0.07
N HIS A 121 10.66 7.08 0.62
CA HIS A 121 11.18 6.42 1.81
C HIS A 121 11.31 7.47 2.93
N ASN A 122 10.95 7.09 4.15
CA ASN A 122 11.19 7.97 5.29
C ASN A 122 12.68 7.91 5.67
N ASN A 123 13.35 9.08 5.70
CA ASN A 123 14.80 9.35 5.80
C ASN A 123 15.63 9.11 4.52
N ASP A 124 15.55 10.04 3.57
CA ASP A 124 16.39 10.17 2.38
C ASP A 124 15.95 9.43 1.11
N ALA A 125 16.06 10.19 0.02
CA ALA A 125 15.85 9.87 -1.39
C ALA A 125 14.41 9.68 -1.88
N VAL A 126 13.96 10.68 -2.64
CA VAL A 126 12.87 10.58 -3.61
C VAL A 126 13.39 9.76 -4.79
N PHE A 127 12.86 8.56 -5.02
CA PHE A 127 13.13 7.82 -6.25
C PHE A 127 11.97 8.05 -7.22
N ILE A 128 12.25 8.79 -8.29
CA ILE A 128 11.33 8.95 -9.43
C ILE A 128 11.68 7.86 -10.43
N LEU A 129 10.80 6.89 -10.61
CA LEU A 129 10.90 5.89 -11.66
C LEU A 129 9.92 6.27 -12.78
N PHE A 130 10.48 6.69 -13.91
CA PHE A 130 9.70 6.95 -15.12
C PHE A 130 9.31 5.61 -15.75
N ASN A 131 8.04 5.41 -16.10
CA ASN A 131 7.69 4.35 -17.04
C ASN A 131 8.18 4.79 -18.42
N ASN A 132 9.32 4.27 -18.83
CA ASN A 132 9.59 4.11 -20.26
C ASN A 132 8.79 2.90 -20.73
N CYS A 133 7.46 3.05 -20.84
CA CYS A 133 6.70 2.16 -21.69
C CYS A 133 7.00 2.56 -23.14
N GLN A 134 7.90 1.81 -23.79
CA GLN A 134 7.96 1.73 -25.25
C GLN A 134 6.72 0.99 -25.77
#